data_AF-A0A7K7TDV2-F1
#
_entry.id   AF-A0A7K7TDV2-F1
#
_cell.length_a   1.000
_cell.length_b   1.000
_cell.length_c   1.000
_cell.angle_alpha   90.00
_cell.angle_beta   90.00
_cell.angle_gamma   90.00
#
_symmetry.space_group_name_H-M   'P 1'
#
loop_
_entity.id
_entity.type
_entity.pdbx_description
1 polymer ?
#
loop_
_entity_poly.entity_id
_entity_poly.type
_entity_poly.pdbx_seq_one_letter_code
_entity_poly.pdbx_strand_id
1 'polypeptide(L)'
;QGRGALQDIEQLSLFRTLCKVSVSVGTVRDIVPTLRRAIATAQSGTPGPVFVELPIDVLYPFHVVQREVGGSGTPRGLRGKVVQWYLQNYLHNLFAGAWDPRDVSPLPVKVPLATEEQVGFGGTPDPPRGVWGVRGWRDWGQQV
;
A
#
# COMPACT_ATOMS: atom_id res chain seq x y z
N GLN A 1 -4.51 13.70 15.32
CA GLN A 1 -5.53 13.75 14.26
C GLN A 1 -6.55 14.84 14.59
N GLY A 2 -6.67 15.84 13.72
CA GLY A 2 -7.73 16.85 13.80
C GLY A 2 -7.43 18.05 14.72
N ARG A 3 -6.14 18.38 14.93
CA ARG A 3 -5.74 19.49 15.82
C ARG A 3 -5.25 20.75 15.09
N GLY A 4 -5.59 20.93 13.81
CA GLY A 4 -5.28 22.17 13.09
C GLY A 4 -3.78 22.53 13.13
N ALA A 5 -2.90 21.52 13.20
CA ALA A 5 -1.49 21.73 12.97
C ALA A 5 -1.30 21.90 11.47
N LEU A 6 -0.51 22.90 11.08
CA LEU A 6 -0.17 23.34 9.71
C LEU A 6 0.39 22.22 8.78
N GLN A 7 0.42 20.96 9.23
CA GLN A 7 1.03 19.80 8.59
C GLN A 7 0.13 18.54 8.60
N ASP A 8 -1.11 18.61 9.11
CA ASP A 8 -2.07 17.48 9.07
C ASP A 8 -2.77 17.46 7.69
N ILE A 9 -1.98 17.37 6.61
CA ILE A 9 -2.56 17.03 5.30
C ILE A 9 -3.01 15.59 5.44
N GLU A 10 -4.31 15.32 5.28
CA GLU A 10 -4.86 13.98 5.07
C GLU A 10 -4.30 13.43 3.75
N GLN A 11 -3.03 13.01 3.74
CA GLN A 11 -2.30 12.58 2.54
C GLN A 11 -3.04 11.43 1.85
N LEU A 12 -3.68 10.55 2.62
CA LEU A 12 -4.52 9.48 2.09
C LEU A 12 -5.65 10.00 1.20
N SER A 13 -6.28 11.13 1.54
CA SER A 13 -7.38 11.70 0.75
C SER A 13 -6.90 12.21 -0.61
N LEU A 14 -5.67 12.71 -0.70
CA LEU A 14 -5.04 13.16 -1.94
C LEU A 14 -4.59 11.98 -2.81
N PHE A 15 -4.08 10.90 -2.21
CA PHE A 15 -3.66 9.72 -2.97
C PHE A 15 -4.82 8.83 -3.42
N ARG A 16 -6.02 8.97 -2.84
CA ARG A 16 -7.21 8.20 -3.28
C ARG A 16 -7.62 8.47 -4.72
N THR A 17 -7.33 9.66 -5.27
CA THR A 17 -7.64 9.99 -6.67
C THR A 17 -6.53 9.54 -7.63
N LEU A 18 -5.33 9.27 -7.15
CA LEU A 18 -4.16 8.90 -7.96
C LEU A 18 -3.85 7.40 -7.92
N CYS A 19 -4.17 6.74 -6.80
CA CYS A 19 -3.85 5.35 -6.56
C CYS A 19 -5.12 4.50 -6.57
N LYS A 20 -5.00 3.27 -7.08
CA LYS A 20 -6.06 2.27 -7.06
C LYS A 20 -6.53 1.96 -5.64
N VAL A 21 -5.58 1.93 -4.70
CA VAL A 21 -5.82 1.74 -3.27
C VAL A 21 -4.83 2.60 -2.49
N SER A 22 -5.30 3.18 -1.39
CA SER A 22 -4.50 3.90 -0.41
C SER A 22 -4.82 3.35 0.98
N VAL A 23 -3.82 2.83 1.69
CA VAL A 23 -3.96 2.22 3.03
C VAL A 23 -2.91 2.76 3.99
N SER A 24 -3.22 2.76 5.29
CA SER A 24 -2.31 3.20 6.35
C SER A 24 -2.20 2.12 7.42
N VAL A 25 -0.98 1.85 7.87
CA VAL A 25 -0.68 0.77 8.82
C VAL A 25 -0.58 1.33 10.24
N GLY A 26 -1.50 0.97 11.11
CA GLY A 26 -1.53 1.47 12.49
C GLY A 26 -0.71 0.66 13.51
N THR A 27 -0.31 -0.57 13.18
CA THR A 27 0.42 -1.45 14.12
C THR A 27 1.49 -2.27 13.40
N VAL A 28 2.55 -2.66 14.12
CA VAL A 28 3.68 -3.38 13.52
C VAL A 28 3.27 -4.74 12.96
N ARG A 29 2.33 -5.43 13.64
CA ARG A 29 1.77 -6.71 13.18
C ARG A 29 1.06 -6.62 11.83
N ASP A 30 0.53 -5.45 11.48
CA ASP A 30 -0.28 -5.26 10.28
C ASP A 30 0.56 -4.89 9.05
N ILE A 31 1.87 -4.62 9.20
CA ILE A 31 2.77 -4.27 8.09
C ILE A 31 2.77 -5.37 7.03
N VAL A 32 3.11 -6.60 7.44
CA VAL A 32 3.23 -7.75 6.53
C VAL A 32 1.92 -8.05 5.79
N PRO A 33 0.77 -8.27 6.47
CA PRO A 33 -0.49 -8.55 5.77
C PRO A 33 -0.95 -7.39 4.89
N THR A 34 -0.73 -6.14 5.30
CA THR A 34 -1.10 -4.97 4.49
C THR A 34 -0.27 -4.89 3.21
N LEU A 35 1.05 -5.08 3.30
CA LEU A 35 1.92 -5.10 2.12
C LEU A 35 1.59 -6.25 1.17
N ARG A 36 1.35 -7.45 1.70
CA ARG A 36 0.95 -8.62 0.89
C ARG A 36 -0.33 -8.32 0.10
N ARG A 37 -1.34 -7.73 0.77
CA ARG A 37 -2.59 -7.34 0.13
C ARG A 37 -2.39 -6.21 -0.88
N ALA A 38 -1.56 -5.22 -0.56
CA ALA A 38 -1.26 -4.10 -1.44
C ALA A 38 -0.62 -4.57 -2.76
N ILE A 39 0.40 -5.43 -2.68
CA ILE A 39 1.07 -6.02 -3.85
C ILE A 39 0.08 -6.83 -4.70
N ALA A 40 -0.70 -7.71 -4.07
CA ALA A 40 -1.69 -8.50 -4.79
C ALA A 40 -2.75 -7.64 -5.46
N THR A 41 -3.16 -6.54 -4.82
CA THR A 41 -4.15 -5.59 -5.37
C THR A 41 -3.58 -4.76 -6.51
N ALA A 42 -2.30 -4.38 -6.42
CA ALA A 42 -1.60 -3.66 -7.48
C ALA A 42 -1.52 -4.49 -8.78
N GLN A 43 -1.38 -5.82 -8.65
CA GLN A 43 -1.22 -6.72 -9.80
C GLN A 43 -2.54 -7.36 -10.29
N SER A 44 -3.59 -7.40 -9.47
CA SER A 44 -4.86 -8.06 -9.84
C SER A 44 -5.80 -7.13 -10.61
N GLY A 45 -6.61 -7.65 -11.53
CA GLY A 45 -7.53 -6.84 -12.35
C GLY A 45 -6.76 -5.93 -13.31
N THR A 46 -7.10 -4.64 -13.34
CA THR A 46 -6.27 -3.63 -14.02
C THR A 46 -5.06 -3.28 -13.14
N PRO A 47 -3.82 -3.51 -13.62
CA PRO A 47 -2.64 -3.14 -12.86
C PRO A 47 -2.59 -1.64 -12.61
N GLY A 48 -2.21 -1.22 -11.40
CA GLY A 48 -2.19 0.19 -11.05
C GLY A 48 -1.45 0.49 -9.76
N PRO A 49 -1.14 1.78 -9.51
CA PRO A 49 -0.38 2.19 -8.33
C PRO A 49 -1.19 1.99 -7.05
N VAL A 50 -0.52 1.54 -5.99
CA VAL A 50 -1.08 1.38 -4.64
C VAL A 50 -0.19 2.14 -3.67
N PHE A 51 -0.81 2.92 -2.78
CA PHE A 51 -0.13 3.70 -1.76
C PHE A 51 -0.28 3.03 -0.38
N VAL A 52 0.83 2.86 0.32
CA VAL A 52 0.87 2.32 1.68
C VAL A 52 1.61 3.32 2.56
N GLU A 53 0.91 3.87 3.53
CA GLU A 53 1.47 4.77 4.55
C GLU A 53 1.97 3.96 5.75
N LEU A 54 3.20 4.26 6.18
CA LEU A 54 3.83 3.67 7.35
C LEU A 54 4.17 4.80 8.35
N PRO A 55 3.42 4.94 9.44
CA PRO A 55 3.70 5.93 10.48
C PRO A 55 5.10 5.73 11.08
N ILE A 56 5.72 6.84 11.48
CA ILE A 56 7.07 6.84 12.09
C ILE A 56 7.12 5.91 13.33
N ASP A 57 6.08 5.91 14.15
CA ASP A 57 5.97 5.07 15.36
C ASP A 57 6.13 3.57 15.05
N VAL A 58 5.73 3.12 13.86
CA VAL A 58 5.79 1.72 13.43
C VAL A 58 7.18 1.37 12.88
N LEU A 59 7.93 2.35 12.39
CA LEU A 59 9.26 2.15 11.78
C LEU A 59 10.40 2.20 12.79
N TYR A 60 10.22 2.93 13.90
CA TYR A 60 11.26 3.06 14.91
C TYR A 60 11.21 1.91 15.94
N PRO A 61 12.38 1.50 16.47
CA PRO A 61 12.44 0.45 17.47
C PRO A 61 11.79 0.90 18.78
N PHE A 62 11.25 -0.07 19.53
CA PHE A 62 10.47 0.14 20.76
C PHE A 62 11.09 1.16 21.73
N HIS A 63 12.41 1.10 21.94
CA HIS A 63 13.10 1.96 22.91
C HIS A 63 13.10 3.44 22.52
N VAL A 64 13.11 3.77 21.22
CA VAL A 64 13.02 5.17 20.75
C VAL A 64 11.61 5.67 20.94
N VAL A 65 10.61 4.91 20.48
CA VAL A 65 9.20 5.30 20.57
C VAL A 65 8.76 5.43 22.03
N GLN A 66 9.21 4.51 22.90
CA GLN A 66 8.94 4.59 24.34
C GLN A 66 9.51 5.86 24.98
N ARG A 67 10.69 6.33 24.55
CA ARG A 67 11.30 7.55 25.07
C ARG A 67 10.53 8.79 24.62
N GLU A 68 10.14 8.84 23.35
CA GLU A 68 9.37 9.96 22.78
C GLU A 68 7.96 10.03 23.38
N VAL A 69 7.29 8.89 23.54
CA VAL A 69 5.92 8.79 24.09
C VAL A 69 5.91 8.96 25.61
N GLY A 70 6.91 8.42 26.32
CA GLY A 70 6.97 8.42 27.78
C GLY A 70 7.27 9.79 28.38
N GLY A 71 7.91 10.69 27.63
CA GLY A 71 8.34 12.00 28.13
C GLY A 71 9.33 11.90 29.31
N SER A 72 10.06 12.97 29.58
CA SER A 72 11.04 13.02 30.68
C SER A 72 10.44 13.37 32.06
N GLY A 73 9.12 13.41 32.19
CA GLY A 73 8.43 13.94 33.37
C GLY A 73 7.71 12.88 34.21
N THR A 74 7.95 12.84 35.52
CA THR A 74 7.14 12.05 36.46
C THR A 74 5.66 12.47 36.41
N PRO A 75 4.70 11.52 36.31
CA PRO A 75 3.28 11.86 36.21
C PRO A 75 2.77 12.54 37.49
N ARG A 76 2.43 13.84 37.40
CA ARG A 76 1.83 14.59 38.52
C ARG A 76 0.32 14.31 38.59
N GLY A 77 -0.11 13.78 39.73
CA GLY A 77 -1.52 13.61 40.07
C GLY A 77 -2.24 12.45 39.36
N LEU A 78 -3.55 12.33 39.61
CA LEU A 78 -4.39 11.26 39.05
C LEU A 78 -4.54 11.36 37.52
N ARG A 79 -4.68 12.58 36.98
CA ARG A 79 -4.76 12.82 35.53
C ARG A 79 -3.50 12.35 34.81
N GLY A 80 -2.31 12.61 35.39
CA GLY A 80 -1.04 12.14 34.84
C GLY A 80 -0.95 10.61 34.79
N LYS A 81 -1.47 9.90 35.80
CA LYS A 81 -1.53 8.43 35.81
C LYS A 81 -2.43 7.87 34.71
N VAL A 82 -3.59 8.49 34.46
CA VAL A 82 -4.50 8.05 33.39
C VAL A 82 -3.88 8.25 32.01
N VAL A 83 -3.25 9.42 31.78
CA VAL A 83 -2.54 9.69 30.52
C VAL A 83 -1.40 8.70 30.33
N GLN A 84 -0.59 8.46 31.37
CA GLN A 84 0.49 7.48 31.33
C GLN A 84 -0.01 6.07 30.99
N TRP A 85 -1.10 5.64 31.62
CA TRP A 85 -1.73 4.34 31.34
C TRP A 85 -2.20 4.24 29.89
N TYR A 86 -2.84 5.28 29.36
CA TYR A 86 -3.29 5.34 27.97
C TYR A 86 -2.11 5.24 26.99
N LEU A 87 -1.03 5.98 27.23
CA LEU A 87 0.17 5.96 26.40
C LEU A 87 0.88 4.60 26.45
N GLN A 88 0.95 3.98 27.62
CA GLN A 88 1.50 2.62 27.76
C GLN A 88 0.64 1.59 27.03
N ASN A 89 -0.69 1.69 27.11
CA ASN A 89 -1.60 0.82 26.37
C ASN A 89 -1.46 1.02 24.85
N TYR A 90 -1.31 2.26 24.39
CA TYR A 90 -1.03 2.56 22.98
C TYR A 90 0.27 1.90 22.51
N LEU A 91 1.37 2.09 23.23
CA LEU A 91 2.66 1.45 22.92
C LEU A 91 2.56 -0.08 22.90
N HIS A 92 1.87 -0.65 23.88
CA HIS A 92 1.66 -2.09 23.95
C HIS A 92 0.88 -2.60 22.73
N ASN A 93 -0.17 -1.90 22.31
CA ASN A 93 -0.95 -2.26 21.12
C ASN A 93 -0.17 -2.03 19.81
N LEU A 94 0.63 -0.97 19.72
CA LEU A 94 1.46 -0.64 18.56
C LEU A 94 2.46 -1.78 18.24
N PHE A 95 3.11 -2.30 19.29
CA PHE A 95 4.10 -3.38 19.21
C PHE A 95 3.54 -4.78 19.53
N ALA A 96 2.22 -4.92 19.69
CA ALA A 96 1.61 -6.20 19.99
C ALA A 96 1.83 -7.20 18.83
N GLY A 97 2.48 -8.34 19.13
CA GLY A 97 2.74 -9.39 18.14
C GLY A 97 3.70 -8.96 17.02
N ALA A 98 4.53 -7.95 17.30
CA ALA A 98 5.47 -7.43 16.33
C ALA A 98 6.58 -8.43 15.99
N TRP A 99 7.00 -9.26 16.97
CA TRP A 99 8.10 -10.23 16.83
C TRP A 99 7.61 -11.64 16.49
N ASP A 100 6.30 -11.80 16.24
CA ASP A 100 5.75 -13.08 15.84
C ASP A 100 6.15 -13.39 14.39
N PRO A 101 6.64 -14.60 14.09
CA PRO A 101 6.99 -14.99 12.74
C PRO A 101 5.74 -14.92 11.85
N ARG A 102 5.86 -14.23 10.71
CA ARG A 102 4.78 -14.09 9.74
C ARG A 102 5.19 -14.64 8.38
N ASP A 103 4.22 -15.22 7.70
CA ASP A 103 4.37 -15.65 6.33
C ASP A 103 4.52 -14.42 5.42
N VAL A 104 5.61 -14.38 4.66
CA VAL A 104 5.97 -13.31 3.71
C VAL A 104 5.73 -13.72 2.26
N SER A 105 5.17 -14.90 2.01
CA SER A 105 4.90 -15.38 0.66
C SER A 105 3.91 -14.47 -0.09
N PRO A 106 4.06 -14.29 -1.41
CA PRO A 106 3.14 -13.47 -2.19
C PRO A 106 1.73 -14.10 -2.20
N LEU A 107 0.70 -13.26 -2.09
CA LEU A 107 -0.68 -13.71 -2.27
C LEU A 107 -0.96 -14.00 -3.76
N PRO A 108 -1.83 -14.97 -4.08
CA PRO A 108 -2.16 -15.29 -5.47
C PRO A 108 -2.85 -14.09 -6.14
N VAL A 109 -2.40 -13.78 -7.35
CA VAL A 109 -2.86 -12.62 -8.13
C VAL A 109 -3.83 -13.09 -9.21
N LYS A 110 -4.93 -12.36 -9.37
CA LYS A 110 -5.91 -12.60 -10.45
C LYS A 110 -5.68 -11.59 -11.56
N VAL A 111 -4.84 -11.95 -12.54
CA VAL A 111 -4.66 -11.13 -13.74
C VAL A 111 -5.72 -11.55 -14.76
N PRO A 112 -6.62 -10.65 -15.20
CA PRO A 112 -7.54 -10.95 -16.28
C PRO A 112 -6.74 -11.08 -17.57
N LEU A 113 -6.62 -12.30 -18.07
CA LEU A 113 -6.12 -12.55 -19.43
C LEU A 113 -7.31 -12.42 -20.39
N ALA A 114 -7.11 -11.72 -21.49
CA ALA A 114 -8.12 -11.69 -22.55
C ALA A 114 -8.28 -13.10 -23.15
N THR A 115 -9.51 -13.56 -23.33
CA THR A 115 -9.78 -14.81 -24.06
C THR A 115 -9.49 -14.62 -25.55
N GLU A 116 -9.11 -15.69 -26.25
CA GLU A 116 -8.80 -15.64 -27.70
C GLU A 116 -9.94 -15.03 -28.54
N GLU A 117 -11.18 -15.23 -28.10
CA GLU A 117 -12.41 -14.64 -28.65
C GLU A 117 -12.48 -13.11 -28.49
N GLN A 118 -11.97 -12.57 -27.37
CA GLN A 118 -11.92 -11.13 -27.09
C GLN A 118 -10.74 -10.43 -27.78
N VAL A 119 -9.67 -11.16 -28.09
CA VAL A 119 -8.47 -10.63 -28.78
C VAL A 119 -8.70 -10.49 -30.28
N GLY A 120 -9.83 -11.01 -30.80
CA GLY A 120 -10.19 -10.80 -32.20
C GLY A 120 -9.25 -11.50 -33.17
N PHE A 121 -8.85 -12.73 -32.89
CA PHE A 121 -8.44 -13.65 -33.97
C PHE A 121 -9.67 -14.38 -34.50
N GLY A 122 -10.61 -13.60 -35.06
CA GLY A 122 -11.66 -14.14 -35.89
C GLY A 122 -11.07 -14.69 -37.19
N GLY A 123 -10.69 -15.97 -37.19
CA GLY A 123 -10.76 -16.83 -38.37
C GLY A 123 -9.97 -16.44 -39.63
N THR A 124 -8.78 -15.85 -39.53
CA THR A 124 -7.83 -15.83 -40.66
C THR A 124 -6.48 -16.43 -40.24
N PRO A 125 -5.95 -17.43 -40.98
CA PRO A 125 -4.65 -17.99 -40.68
C PRO A 125 -3.54 -16.94 -40.86
N ASP A 126 -2.74 -16.77 -39.81
CA ASP A 126 -1.60 -15.85 -39.75
C ASP A 126 -0.54 -16.27 -40.80
N PRO A 127 -0.09 -15.39 -41.71
CA PRO A 127 0.97 -15.74 -42.66
C PRO A 127 2.30 -15.99 -41.92
N PRO A 128 3.18 -16.86 -42.46
CA PRO A 128 4.38 -17.30 -41.75
C PRO A 128 5.27 -16.12 -41.36
N ARG A 129 5.72 -16.11 -40.10
CA ARG A 129 6.59 -15.09 -39.52
C ARG A 129 7.96 -15.06 -40.21
N GLY A 130 8.03 -14.34 -41.33
CA GLY A 130 9.24 -14.01 -42.05
C GLY A 130 9.39 -12.49 -42.16
N VAL A 131 10.33 -11.94 -41.39
CA VAL A 131 11.02 -10.66 -41.65
C VAL A 131 10.12 -9.43 -41.86
N TRP A 132 9.76 -8.76 -40.77
CA TRP A 132 9.20 -7.40 -40.84
C TRP A 132 10.29 -6.38 -41.20
N GLY A 133 10.57 -6.27 -42.49
CA GLY A 133 11.28 -5.14 -43.08
C GLY A 133 10.42 -3.88 -43.04
N VAL A 134 10.99 -2.80 -42.56
CA VAL A 134 10.41 -1.44 -42.46
C VAL A 134 9.87 -0.98 -43.83
N ARG A 135 8.56 -1.17 -44.10
CA ARG A 135 7.91 -0.57 -45.29
C ARG A 135 6.38 -0.49 -45.26
N GLY A 136 5.76 -0.27 -44.09
CA GLY A 136 4.28 -0.27 -43.95
C GLY A 136 3.66 0.88 -43.15
N TRP A 137 4.37 1.99 -42.93
CA TRP A 137 3.89 3.11 -42.09
C TRP A 137 3.32 4.31 -42.89
N ARG A 138 2.88 4.11 -44.15
CA ARG A 138 2.41 5.22 -45.01
C ARG A 138 0.92 5.26 -45.35
N ASP A 139 0.12 4.25 -45.01
CA ASP A 139 -1.30 4.19 -45.42
C ASP A 139 -2.34 4.40 -44.31
N TRP A 140 -1.94 4.63 -43.05
CA TRP A 140 -2.89 4.88 -41.96
C TRP A 140 -3.30 6.37 -41.79
N GLY A 141 -3.18 7.17 -42.86
CA GLY A 141 -3.40 8.61 -42.84
C GLY A 141 -4.64 9.13 -43.57
N GLN A 142 -5.57 8.27 -44.01
CA GLN A 142 -6.80 8.68 -44.70
C GLN A 142 -7.98 7.75 -44.37
N GLN A 143 -8.50 7.83 -43.14
CA GLN A 143 -9.93 7.64 -42.82
C GLN A 143 -10.18 7.68 -41.31
N VAL A 144 -10.10 8.89 -40.73
CA VAL A 144 -11.07 9.42 -39.74
C VAL A 144 -10.93 10.92 -39.65
#